data_AF-A0A959FNP6-F1
#
_entry.id   AF-A0A959FNP6-F1
#
_cell.length_a   1.000
_cell.length_b   1.000
_cell.length_c   1.000
_cell.angle_alpha   90.00
_cell.angle_beta   90.00
_cell.angle_gamma   90.00
#
_symmetry.space_group_name_H-M   'P 1'
#
loop_
_entity.id
_entity.type
_entity.pdbx_description
1 polymer ?
#
loop_
_entity_poly.entity_id
_entity_poly.type
_entity_poly.pdbx_seq_one_letter_code
_entity_poly.pdbx_strand_id
1 'polypeptide(L)'
;MEAHYQLSDAGFAAAFADLSLDPILFTHEAHLRLAWIHLRQADPAAVSNLLCTQIPRYASHVGAPGKFHRTVTVAAVYAVAHFMQNDEATTFPAFLAAHPRLKTHFRELLATHYSFDIFASEKARVDYLPPDVLPF
;
A
#
# COMPACT_ATOMS: atom_id res chain seq x y z
N MET A 1 16.51 -0.72 -9.43
CA MET A 1 16.27 -0.52 -7.99
C MET A 1 15.52 0.79 -7.86
N GLU A 2 14.34 0.80 -7.23
CA GLU A 2 13.52 2.02 -7.15
C GLU A 2 14.28 3.14 -6.41
N ALA A 3 14.16 4.37 -6.91
CA ALA A 3 14.92 5.51 -6.38
C ALA A 3 14.56 5.84 -4.92
N HIS A 4 13.38 5.42 -4.43
CA HIS A 4 12.99 5.64 -3.05
C HIS A 4 13.88 4.89 -2.04
N TYR A 5 14.60 3.82 -2.42
CA TYR A 5 15.51 3.13 -1.49
C TYR A 5 16.73 3.96 -1.05
N GLN A 6 16.98 5.09 -1.69
CA GLN A 6 18.02 6.04 -1.25
C GLN A 6 17.64 6.76 0.05
N LEU A 7 16.35 6.83 0.38
CA LEU A 7 15.85 7.39 1.62
C LEU A 7 15.82 6.31 2.71
N SER A 8 16.21 6.67 3.93
CA SER A 8 15.93 5.83 5.11
C SER A 8 14.42 5.64 5.27
N ASP A 9 13.99 4.59 5.98
CA ASP A 9 12.56 4.34 6.21
C ASP A 9 11.88 5.53 6.92
N ALA A 10 12.55 6.09 7.93
CA ALA A 10 12.07 7.28 8.63
C ALA A 10 12.01 8.51 7.69
N GLY A 11 13.04 8.72 6.86
CA GLY A 11 13.07 9.83 5.92
C GLY A 11 12.02 9.71 4.82
N PHE A 12 11.81 8.50 4.30
CA PHE A 12 10.76 8.21 3.31
C PHE A 12 9.36 8.44 3.89
N ALA A 13 9.07 7.90 5.08
CA ALA A 13 7.77 8.08 5.72
C ALA A 13 7.50 9.55 6.06
N ALA A 14 8.51 10.29 6.53
CA ALA A 14 8.41 11.72 6.79
C ALA A 14 8.12 12.52 5.50
N ALA A 15 8.89 12.26 4.44
CA ALA A 15 8.72 12.93 3.14
C ALA A 15 7.35 12.66 2.51
N PHE A 16 6.79 11.46 2.70
CA PHE A 16 5.44 11.15 2.25
C PHE A 16 4.40 11.94 3.07
N ALA A 17 4.56 11.98 4.39
CA ALA A 17 3.62 12.61 5.31
C ALA A 17 3.57 14.15 5.19
N ASP A 18 4.71 14.79 4.91
CA ASP A 18 4.85 16.24 4.77
C ASP A 18 4.69 16.75 3.32
N LEU A 19 4.46 15.84 2.38
CA LEU A 19 4.28 16.09 0.94
C LEU A 19 5.55 16.52 0.19
N SER A 20 6.74 16.32 0.78
CA SER A 20 8.02 16.65 0.14
C SER A 20 8.62 15.51 -0.71
N LEU A 21 8.03 14.31 -0.67
CA LEU A 21 8.45 13.20 -1.53
C LEU A 21 8.37 13.62 -3.01
N ASP A 22 9.38 13.24 -3.82
CA ASP A 22 9.35 13.49 -5.26
C ASP A 22 8.16 12.75 -5.92
N PRO A 23 7.31 13.42 -6.72
CA PRO A 23 6.18 12.79 -7.40
C PRO A 23 6.54 11.57 -8.26
N ILE A 24 7.78 11.45 -8.76
CA ILE A 24 8.24 10.27 -9.50
C ILE A 24 8.25 9.01 -8.62
N LEU A 25 8.36 9.18 -7.31
CA LEU A 25 8.36 8.10 -6.32
C LEU A 25 6.95 7.71 -5.87
N PHE A 26 5.89 8.38 -6.34
CA PHE A 26 4.49 8.06 -6.00
C PHE A 26 3.98 6.85 -6.78
N THR A 27 4.57 5.69 -6.49
CA THR A 27 4.33 4.41 -7.18
C THR A 27 3.62 3.41 -6.26
N HIS A 28 3.08 2.33 -6.85
CA HIS A 28 2.51 1.21 -6.08
C HIS A 28 3.53 0.63 -5.08
N GLU A 29 4.78 0.43 -5.51
CA GLU A 29 5.82 -0.09 -4.63
C GLU A 29 6.10 0.84 -3.45
N ALA A 30 6.13 2.15 -3.67
CA ALA A 30 6.31 3.12 -2.60
C ALA A 30 5.18 3.06 -1.56
N HIS A 31 3.93 2.81 -1.98
CA HIS A 31 2.82 2.60 -1.05
C HIS A 31 2.95 1.29 -0.26
N LEU A 32 3.41 0.20 -0.89
CA LEU A 32 3.71 -1.05 -0.19
C LEU A 32 4.81 -0.83 0.86
N ARG A 33 5.85 -0.06 0.52
CA ARG A 33 6.92 0.31 1.46
C ARG A 33 6.37 1.11 2.63
N LEU A 34 5.52 2.10 2.36
CA LEU A 34 4.90 2.92 3.40
C LEU A 34 4.07 2.06 4.36
N ALA A 35 3.26 1.13 3.83
CA ALA A 35 2.53 0.17 4.63
C ALA A 35 3.46 -0.70 5.49
N TRP A 36 4.51 -1.29 4.89
CA TRP A 36 5.49 -2.13 5.58
C TRP A 36 6.19 -1.40 6.73
N ILE A 37 6.57 -0.12 6.52
CA ILE A 37 7.21 0.72 7.56
C ILE A 37 6.27 0.90 8.75
N HIS A 38 5.02 1.28 8.51
CA HIS A 38 4.07 1.58 9.58
C HIS A 38 3.54 0.32 10.29
N LEU A 39 3.42 -0.81 9.60
CA LEU A 39 2.99 -2.10 10.17
C LEU A 39 3.97 -2.66 11.21
N ARG A 40 5.21 -2.19 11.25
CA ARG A 40 6.18 -2.56 12.29
C ARG A 40 5.87 -1.94 13.66
N GLN A 41 4.96 -0.96 13.71
CA GLN A 41 4.68 -0.18 14.92
C GLN A 41 3.17 -0.10 15.25
N ALA A 42 2.30 -0.51 14.33
CA ALA A 42 0.85 -0.39 14.48
C ALA A 42 0.12 -1.54 13.78
N ASP A 43 -1.11 -1.79 14.19
CA ASP A 43 -1.95 -2.83 13.59
C ASP A 43 -2.45 -2.44 12.17
N PRO A 44 -2.91 -3.42 11.37
CA PRO A 44 -3.35 -3.16 10.00
C PRO A 44 -4.51 -2.17 9.88
N ALA A 45 -5.39 -2.07 10.89
CA ALA A 45 -6.51 -1.13 10.86
C ALA A 45 -6.02 0.32 11.03
N ALA A 46 -5.12 0.57 11.98
CA ALA A 46 -4.48 1.86 12.18
C ALA A 46 -3.67 2.29 10.95
N VAL A 47 -2.89 1.39 10.36
CA VAL A 47 -2.12 1.66 9.14
C VAL A 47 -3.03 1.93 7.94
N SER A 48 -4.12 1.19 7.80
CA SER A 48 -5.11 1.42 6.73
C SER A 48 -5.71 2.82 6.82
N ASN A 49 -6.07 3.27 8.02
CA ASN A 49 -6.59 4.62 8.23
C ASN A 49 -5.54 5.68 7.88
N LEU A 50 -4.29 5.50 8.33
CA LEU A 50 -3.19 6.41 8.04
C LEU A 50 -2.97 6.56 6.52
N LEU A 51 -2.84 5.46 5.79
CA LEU A 51 -2.62 5.49 4.34
C LEU A 51 -3.84 6.04 3.58
N CYS A 52 -5.06 5.73 4.03
CA CYS A 52 -6.28 6.33 3.48
C CYS A 52 -6.39 7.84 3.74
N THR A 53 -5.59 8.40 4.65
CA THR A 53 -5.45 9.86 4.83
C THR A 53 -4.30 10.42 4.00
N GLN A 54 -3.13 9.79 4.02
CA GLN A 54 -1.92 10.34 3.38
C GLN A 54 -1.95 10.23 1.86
N ILE A 55 -2.34 9.08 1.30
CA ILE A 55 -2.33 8.85 -0.15
C ILE A 55 -3.24 9.85 -0.90
N PRO A 56 -4.52 10.08 -0.53
CA PRO A 56 -5.34 11.05 -1.25
C PRO A 56 -4.86 12.49 -1.07
N ARG A 57 -4.31 12.83 0.12
CA ARG A 57 -3.70 14.15 0.37
C ARG A 57 -2.52 14.38 -0.56
N TYR A 58 -1.62 13.41 -0.65
CA TYR A 58 -0.45 13.47 -1.54
C TYR A 58 -0.87 13.46 -3.02
N ALA A 59 -1.78 12.57 -3.40
CA ALA A 59 -2.33 12.51 -4.76
C ALA A 59 -2.92 13.86 -5.19
N SER A 60 -3.62 14.56 -4.29
CA SER A 60 -4.16 15.89 -4.56
C SER A 60 -3.05 16.94 -4.68
N HIS A 61 -2.04 16.89 -3.81
CA HIS A 61 -0.88 17.80 -3.84
C HIS A 61 -0.14 17.74 -5.18
N VAL A 62 0.04 16.54 -5.75
CA VAL A 62 0.72 16.35 -7.04
C VAL A 62 -0.22 16.41 -8.26
N GLY A 63 -1.46 16.88 -8.08
CA GLY A 63 -2.42 17.07 -9.19
C GLY A 63 -3.00 15.78 -9.77
N ALA A 64 -2.97 14.66 -9.04
CA ALA A 64 -3.44 13.35 -9.48
C ALA A 64 -4.46 12.69 -8.52
N PRO A 65 -5.53 13.39 -8.07
CA PRO A 65 -6.47 12.87 -7.05
C PRO A 65 -7.14 11.54 -7.46
N GLY A 66 -7.34 11.30 -8.76
CA GLY A 66 -7.90 10.05 -9.30
C GLY A 66 -7.04 8.80 -9.10
N LYS A 67 -5.81 8.92 -8.59
CA LYS A 67 -4.96 7.78 -8.24
C LYS A 67 -5.35 7.09 -6.94
N PHE A 68 -6.14 7.74 -6.07
CA PHE A 68 -6.57 7.12 -4.83
C PHE A 68 -7.72 6.13 -5.04
N HIS A 69 -7.63 4.99 -4.38
CA HIS A 69 -8.66 3.96 -4.34
C HIS A 69 -8.68 3.33 -2.94
N ARG A 70 -9.78 3.53 -2.20
CA ARG A 70 -9.87 3.15 -0.79
C ARG A 70 -9.74 1.65 -0.59
N THR A 71 -10.57 0.84 -1.25
CA THR A 71 -10.54 -0.62 -1.07
C THR A 71 -9.17 -1.22 -1.41
N VAL A 72 -8.58 -0.83 -2.55
CA VAL A 72 -7.25 -1.28 -2.96
C VAL A 72 -6.16 -0.89 -1.95
N THR A 73 -6.22 0.33 -1.40
CA THR A 73 -5.27 0.77 -0.35
C THR A 73 -5.38 -0.10 0.90
N VAL A 74 -6.59 -0.34 1.39
CA VAL A 74 -6.81 -1.17 2.58
C VAL A 74 -6.37 -2.61 2.31
N ALA A 75 -6.77 -3.19 1.18
CA ALA A 75 -6.38 -4.53 0.78
C ALA A 75 -4.85 -4.69 0.66
N ALA A 76 -4.14 -3.68 0.15
CA ALA A 76 -2.68 -3.68 0.11
C ALA A 76 -2.06 -3.74 1.51
N VAL A 77 -2.59 -2.97 2.48
CA VAL A 77 -2.10 -2.98 3.87
C VAL A 77 -2.30 -4.35 4.50
N TYR A 78 -3.49 -4.94 4.37
CA TYR A 78 -3.76 -6.27 4.92
C TYR A 78 -2.92 -7.37 4.25
N ALA A 79 -2.74 -7.30 2.92
CA ALA A 79 -1.85 -8.21 2.23
C ALA A 79 -0.40 -8.11 2.74
N VAL A 80 0.14 -6.90 2.88
CA VAL A 80 1.49 -6.69 3.44
C VAL A 80 1.58 -7.25 4.85
N ALA A 81 0.59 -6.99 5.71
CA ALA A 81 0.55 -7.52 7.07
C ALA A 81 0.56 -9.05 7.11
N HIS A 82 -0.23 -9.70 6.26
CA HIS A 82 -0.25 -11.16 6.12
C HIS A 82 1.13 -11.72 5.78
N PHE A 83 1.81 -11.14 4.80
CA PHE A 83 3.16 -11.61 4.43
C PHE A 83 4.19 -11.35 5.52
N MET A 84 4.13 -10.20 6.18
CA MET A 84 5.04 -9.88 7.30
C MET A 84 4.92 -10.87 8.46
N GLN A 85 3.75 -11.47 8.68
CA GLN A 85 3.58 -12.50 9.71
C GLN A 85 4.25 -13.84 9.36
N ASN A 86 4.55 -14.07 8.08
CA ASN A 86 5.09 -15.33 7.56
C ASN A 86 6.52 -15.18 7.02
N ASP A 87 7.21 -14.07 7.34
CA ASP A 87 8.51 -13.71 6.79
C ASP A 87 9.38 -12.99 7.84
N GLU A 88 10.69 -13.17 7.75
CA GLU A 88 11.67 -12.61 8.70
C GLU A 88 12.50 -11.46 8.10
N ALA A 89 12.12 -10.94 6.92
CA ALA A 89 12.88 -9.89 6.26
C ALA A 89 12.93 -8.61 7.12
N THR A 90 14.16 -8.18 7.40
CA THR A 90 14.44 -6.97 8.17
C THR A 90 14.51 -5.72 7.30
N THR A 91 14.42 -5.86 5.98
CA THR A 91 14.45 -4.77 5.01
C THR A 91 13.33 -4.92 3.99
N PHE A 92 12.75 -3.80 3.55
CA PHE A 92 11.70 -3.81 2.54
C PHE A 92 12.12 -4.45 1.20
N PRO A 93 13.34 -4.22 0.66
CA PRO A 93 13.76 -4.90 -0.57
C PRO A 93 13.82 -6.43 -0.43
N ALA A 94 14.26 -6.95 0.72
CA ALA A 94 14.28 -8.39 0.98
C ALA A 94 12.85 -8.94 1.09
N PHE A 95 11.96 -8.24 1.81
CA PHE A 95 10.54 -8.58 1.92
C PHE A 95 9.86 -8.64 0.55
N LEU A 96 10.09 -7.64 -0.30
CA LEU A 96 9.49 -7.59 -1.63
C LEU A 96 10.06 -8.66 -2.57
N ALA A 97 11.34 -9.03 -2.41
CA ALA A 97 11.95 -10.14 -3.13
C ALA A 97 11.38 -11.51 -2.71
N ALA A 98 11.03 -11.68 -1.43
CA ALA A 98 10.36 -12.88 -0.93
C ALA A 98 8.89 -12.97 -1.37
N HIS A 99 8.23 -11.82 -1.56
CA HIS A 99 6.81 -11.74 -1.93
C HIS A 99 6.57 -10.88 -3.18
N PRO A 100 7.16 -11.23 -4.34
CA PRO A 100 7.12 -10.40 -5.55
C PRO A 100 5.70 -10.17 -6.07
N ARG A 101 4.76 -11.09 -5.75
CA ARG A 101 3.34 -10.99 -6.11
C ARG A 101 2.66 -9.71 -5.61
N LEU A 102 3.15 -9.12 -4.51
CA LEU A 102 2.66 -7.83 -4.01
C LEU A 102 2.88 -6.71 -5.04
N LYS A 103 3.94 -6.78 -5.86
CA LYS A 103 4.25 -5.82 -6.92
C LYS A 103 3.76 -6.29 -8.29
N THR A 104 4.11 -7.51 -8.70
CA THR A 104 3.97 -7.94 -10.12
C THR A 104 2.61 -8.56 -10.44
N HIS A 105 1.96 -9.21 -9.47
CA HIS A 105 0.67 -9.91 -9.64
C HIS A 105 -0.38 -9.43 -8.65
N PHE A 106 -0.33 -8.14 -8.27
CA PHE A 106 -1.17 -7.61 -7.20
C PHE A 106 -2.67 -7.72 -7.51
N ARG A 107 -3.07 -7.53 -8.77
CA ARG A 107 -4.47 -7.71 -9.20
C ARG A 107 -4.94 -9.16 -9.03
N GLU A 108 -4.11 -10.11 -9.44
CA GLU A 108 -4.40 -11.55 -9.31
C GLU A 108 -4.47 -11.95 -7.84
N LEU A 109 -3.58 -11.41 -6.99
CA LEU A 109 -3.63 -11.59 -5.55
C LEU A 109 -4.97 -11.08 -4.99
N LEU A 110 -5.39 -9.86 -5.32
CA LEU A 110 -6.66 -9.34 -4.81
C LEU A 110 -7.87 -10.13 -5.36
N ALA A 111 -7.80 -10.66 -6.58
CA ALA A 111 -8.85 -11.50 -7.15
C ALA A 111 -9.09 -12.82 -6.39
N THR A 112 -8.17 -13.27 -5.52
CA THR A 112 -8.42 -14.42 -4.65
C THR A 112 -9.28 -14.07 -3.43
N HIS A 113 -9.38 -12.78 -3.10
CA HIS A 113 -10.10 -12.28 -1.92
C HIS A 113 -11.47 -11.68 -2.26
N TYR A 114 -11.67 -11.28 -3.50
CA TYR A 114 -12.89 -10.60 -3.97
C TYR A 114 -13.57 -11.37 -5.10
N SER A 115 -14.90 -11.50 -5.03
CA SER A 115 -15.70 -12.20 -6.05
C SER A 115 -15.94 -11.36 -7.32
N PHE A 116 -15.59 -10.08 -7.27
CA PHE A 116 -15.81 -9.10 -8.34
C PHE A 116 -14.56 -8.23 -8.56
N ASP A 117 -14.50 -7.54 -9.69
CA ASP A 117 -13.41 -6.62 -10.00
C ASP A 117 -13.52 -5.32 -9.18
N ILE A 118 -12.80 -5.28 -8.06
CA ILE A 118 -12.73 -4.09 -7.21
C ILE A 118 -12.12 -2.88 -7.94
N PHE A 119 -11.26 -3.08 -8.95
CA PHE A 119 -10.58 -1.99 -9.64
C PHE A 119 -11.52 -1.22 -10.59
N ALA A 120 -12.59 -1.87 -11.03
CA ALA A 120 -13.65 -1.28 -11.86
C ALA A 120 -14.84 -0.74 -11.03
N SER A 121 -14.83 -0.92 -9.70
CA SER A 121 -15.96 -0.54 -8.85
C SER A 121 -15.80 0.87 -8.27
N GLU A 122 -16.63 1.80 -8.73
CA GLU A 122 -16.68 3.16 -8.17
C GLU A 122 -17.01 3.17 -6.67
N LYS A 123 -17.85 2.22 -6.22
CA LYS A 123 -18.12 2.07 -4.78
C LYS A 123 -16.85 1.65 -4.03
N ALA A 124 -16.08 0.70 -4.55
CA ALA A 124 -14.83 0.25 -3.92
C ALA A 124 -13.74 1.33 -3.94
N ARG A 125 -13.81 2.27 -4.88
CA ARG A 125 -12.90 3.42 -4.97
C ARG A 125 -13.11 4.39 -3.81
N VAL A 126 -14.35 4.66 -3.42
CA VAL A 126 -14.69 5.65 -2.38
C VAL A 126 -14.85 5.04 -0.98
N ASP A 127 -15.47 3.85 -0.90
CA ASP A 127 -15.72 3.10 0.33
C ASP A 127 -14.74 1.93 0.47
N TYR A 128 -14.55 1.46 1.70
CA TYR A 128 -13.87 0.19 1.93
C TYR A 128 -14.89 -0.93 1.84
N LEU A 129 -14.68 -1.85 0.90
CA LEU A 129 -15.42 -3.11 0.82
C LEU A 129 -14.52 -4.23 1.35
N PRO A 130 -14.91 -4.93 2.43
CA PRO A 130 -14.15 -6.07 2.93
C PRO A 130 -14.17 -7.22 1.91
N PRO A 131 -13.16 -8.10 1.91
CA PRO A 131 -13.14 -9.27 1.05
C PRO A 131 -14.32 -10.20 1.34
N ASP A 132 -14.90 -10.76 0.29
CA ASP A 132 -16.10 -11.61 0.34
C ASP A 132 -15.82 -13.07 -0.05
N VAL A 133 -14.61 -13.39 -0.51
CA VAL A 133 -14.20 -14.77 -0.88
C VAL A 133 -13.25 -15.36 0.16
N LEU A 134 -12.14 -14.68 0.44
CA LEU A 134 -11.13 -15.13 1.42
C LEU A 134 -10.65 -13.95 2.27
N PRO A 135 -10.50 -14.11 3.60
CA PRO A 135 -9.81 -13.12 4.40
C PRO A 135 -8.33 -13.02 4.01
N PHE A 136 -7.70 -11.91 4.37
CA PHE A 136 -6.25 -11.75 4.33
C PHE A 136 -5.60 -12.42 5.54
#